data_AF-A0A2C9L1N9-F1
#
_entry.id   AF-A0A2C9L1N9-F1
#
_cell.length_a   1.000
_cell.length_b   1.000
_cell.length_c   1.000
_cell.angle_alpha   90.00
_cell.angle_beta   90.00
_cell.angle_gamma   90.00
#
_symmetry.space_group_name_H-M   'P 1'
#
loop_
_entity.id
_entity.type
_entity.pdbx_description
1 polymer ?
#
loop_
_entity_poly.entity_id
_entity_poly.type
_entity_poly.pdbx_seq_one_letter_code
_entity_poly.pdbx_strand_id
1 'polypeptide(L)'
;MKLWSANVLATIAAISLLLAVTSGQPKAKPNNGKKRLRENVARRDKNTTNSKKANVKKAPAATGSQLNKKATAPALEGCEEIFLPMCKGLVPYTHTKLPNQFNHSTQLEVYRHMEHLWAYMDHSCSRNLRLVACSLYLPKCQGKQPPLGPCKATCVRAKKKCAQPLKDYMALDWDKKFDCTVS
;
A
#
# COMPACT_ATOMS: atom_id res chain seq x y z
N MET A 1 63.46 -35.70 1.85
CA MET A 1 63.14 -35.17 3.19
C MET A 1 61.77 -34.50 3.13
N LYS A 2 60.71 -35.18 3.58
CA LYS A 2 59.42 -34.55 3.88
C LYS A 2 59.02 -35.02 5.28
N LEU A 3 59.53 -34.33 6.30
CA LEU A 3 58.99 -34.43 7.66
C LEU A 3 57.71 -33.60 7.68
N TRP A 4 56.56 -34.25 7.62
CA TRP A 4 55.32 -33.67 8.13
C TRP A 4 55.12 -34.29 9.50
N SER A 5 55.26 -33.47 10.54
CA SER A 5 55.07 -33.93 11.92
C SER A 5 53.64 -34.42 12.12
N ALA A 6 53.46 -35.46 12.93
CA ALA A 6 52.17 -36.06 13.26
C ALA A 6 51.13 -35.05 13.81
N ASN A 7 51.59 -33.86 14.25
CA ASN A 7 50.76 -32.77 14.71
C ASN A 7 50.00 -32.02 13.60
N VAL A 8 50.46 -32.07 12.34
CA VAL A 8 49.79 -31.41 11.20
C VAL A 8 48.58 -32.21 10.72
N LEU A 9 48.59 -33.54 10.89
CA LEU A 9 47.45 -34.39 10.54
C LEU A 9 46.36 -34.38 11.62
N ALA A 10 46.73 -34.19 12.90
CA ALA A 10 45.79 -34.13 14.01
C ALA A 10 44.92 -32.85 14.01
N THR A 11 45.43 -31.73 13.51
CA THR A 11 44.67 -30.47 13.41
C THR A 11 43.64 -30.47 12.28
N ILE A 12 43.91 -31.16 11.17
CA ILE A 12 42.99 -31.26 10.03
C ILE A 12 41.75 -32.11 10.39
N ALA A 13 41.92 -33.15 11.22
CA ALA A 13 40.81 -33.99 11.69
C ALA A 13 39.87 -33.26 12.67
N ALA A 14 40.38 -32.34 13.49
CA ALA A 14 39.58 -31.59 14.47
C ALA A 14 38.70 -30.49 13.83
N ILE A 15 39.13 -29.91 12.70
CA ILE A 15 38.37 -28.86 11.99
C ILE A 15 37.14 -29.44 11.27
N SER A 16 37.16 -30.73 10.92
CA SER A 16 36.05 -31.40 10.23
C SER A 16 34.87 -31.76 11.15
N LEU A 17 35.03 -31.72 12.48
CA LEU A 17 33.95 -32.03 13.44
C LEU A 17 33.11 -30.80 13.87
N LEU A 18 33.50 -29.58 13.48
CA LEU A 18 32.81 -28.34 13.87
C LEU A 18 31.77 -27.83 12.84
N LEU A 19 31.59 -28.52 11.71
CA LEU A 19 30.58 -28.16 10.69
C LEU A 19 29.31 -29.00 10.71
N ALA A 20 29.16 -29.93 11.66
CA ALA A 20 28.01 -30.85 11.74
C ALA A 20 26.98 -30.49 12.84
N VAL A 21 26.89 -29.22 13.26
CA VAL A 21 25.81 -28.76 14.17
C VAL A 21 24.62 -28.24 13.35
N THR A 22 23.74 -29.20 13.06
CA THR A 22 22.28 -29.10 12.97
C THR A 22 21.68 -28.06 11.99
N SER A 23 21.41 -28.53 10.78
CA SER A 23 20.34 -28.04 9.91
C SER A 23 18.96 -28.22 10.57
N GLY A 24 18.53 -27.23 11.35
CA GLY A 24 17.15 -27.14 11.83
C GLY A 24 16.19 -26.84 10.67
N GLN A 25 15.50 -27.86 10.16
CA GLN A 25 14.41 -27.70 9.18
C GLN A 25 13.25 -26.90 9.79
N PRO A 26 12.77 -25.80 9.16
CA PRO A 26 11.58 -25.11 9.63
C PRO A 26 10.33 -25.97 9.35
N LYS A 27 9.61 -26.35 10.41
CA LYS A 27 8.31 -27.04 10.28
C LYS A 27 7.32 -26.13 9.57
N ALA A 28 6.80 -26.59 8.43
CA ALA A 28 5.70 -25.95 7.71
C ALA A 28 4.45 -25.84 8.62
N LYS A 29 3.94 -24.62 8.79
CA LYS A 29 2.64 -24.39 9.47
C LYS A 29 1.50 -24.96 8.62
N PRO A 30 0.48 -25.60 9.23
CA PRO A 30 -0.70 -26.05 8.52
C PRO A 30 -1.46 -24.86 7.91
N ASN A 31 -1.68 -24.92 6.59
CA ASN A 31 -2.41 -23.91 5.82
C ASN A 31 -3.92 -24.04 6.06
N ASN A 32 -4.45 -23.25 7.00
CA ASN A 32 -5.88 -23.23 7.33
C ASN A 32 -6.73 -22.35 6.38
N GLY A 33 -6.17 -21.90 5.25
CA GLY A 33 -6.82 -20.97 4.31
C GLY A 33 -7.93 -21.59 3.44
N LYS A 34 -7.92 -22.92 3.22
CA LYS A 34 -8.94 -23.59 2.40
C LYS A 34 -10.30 -23.76 3.12
N LYS A 35 -10.33 -23.74 4.46
CA LYS A 35 -11.58 -23.92 5.22
C LYS A 35 -12.51 -22.69 5.13
N ARG A 36 -11.94 -21.48 5.05
CA ARG A 36 -12.70 -20.22 4.97
C ARG A 36 -13.37 -19.94 3.62
N LEU A 37 -12.95 -20.60 2.54
CA LEU A 37 -13.56 -20.38 1.22
C LEU A 37 -14.86 -21.18 1.04
N ARG A 38 -14.99 -22.35 1.67
CA ARG A 38 -16.19 -23.21 1.55
C ARG A 38 -17.40 -22.68 2.34
N GLU A 39 -17.21 -21.97 3.45
CA GLU A 39 -18.34 -21.41 4.23
C GLU A 39 -18.98 -20.17 3.59
N ASN A 40 -18.23 -19.42 2.76
CA ASN A 40 -18.74 -18.18 2.16
C ASN A 40 -19.51 -18.38 0.86
N VAL A 41 -19.34 -19.52 0.18
CA VAL A 41 -20.14 -19.89 -1.01
C VAL A 41 -21.57 -20.27 -0.59
N ALA A 42 -21.74 -20.95 0.55
CA ALA A 42 -23.06 -21.40 1.03
C ALA A 42 -23.98 -20.30 1.58
N ARG A 43 -23.51 -19.04 1.73
CA ARG A 43 -24.34 -17.90 2.18
C ARG A 43 -24.93 -17.07 1.04
N ARG A 44 -24.50 -17.24 -0.21
CA ARG A 44 -24.91 -16.37 -1.31
C ARG A 44 -26.25 -16.79 -1.96
N ASP A 45 -26.73 -18.02 -1.73
CA ASP A 45 -27.90 -18.57 -2.43
C ASP A 45 -29.25 -18.36 -1.71
N LYS A 46 -29.31 -17.66 -0.57
CA LYS A 46 -30.54 -17.54 0.23
C LYS A 46 -31.26 -16.19 0.17
N ASN A 47 -30.77 -15.21 -0.58
CA ASN A 47 -31.36 -13.86 -0.60
C ASN A 47 -32.07 -13.48 -1.91
N THR A 48 -32.53 -14.47 -2.67
CA THR A 48 -33.21 -14.25 -3.95
C THR A 48 -34.44 -15.14 -4.07
N THR A 49 -35.46 -14.93 -3.23
CA THR A 49 -36.86 -15.35 -3.50
C THR A 49 -37.80 -14.82 -2.40
N ASN A 50 -38.35 -13.63 -2.60
CA ASN A 50 -39.66 -13.14 -2.13
C ASN A 50 -39.70 -11.64 -2.54
N SER A 51 -40.57 -11.15 -3.41
CA SER A 51 -42.00 -11.42 -3.53
C SER A 51 -42.52 -11.23 -4.96
N LYS A 52 -43.59 -11.98 -5.26
CA LYS A 52 -44.37 -11.96 -6.50
C LYS A 52 -45.27 -10.70 -6.60
N LYS A 53 -45.53 -10.30 -7.86
CA LYS A 53 -46.75 -9.77 -8.54
C LYS A 53 -47.90 -9.27 -7.64
N ALA A 54 -48.64 -8.18 -7.90
CA ALA A 54 -49.14 -7.56 -9.15
C ALA A 54 -49.50 -6.06 -8.84
N ASN A 55 -49.72 -5.14 -9.77
CA ASN A 55 -50.95 -5.04 -10.56
C ASN A 55 -50.81 -3.94 -11.64
N VAL A 56 -51.29 -4.22 -12.84
CA VAL A 56 -51.31 -3.31 -13.99
C VAL A 56 -52.55 -2.43 -13.90
N LYS A 57 -52.37 -1.10 -13.92
CA LYS A 57 -53.40 -0.14 -14.35
C LYS A 57 -52.79 0.86 -15.33
N LYS A 58 -53.54 1.16 -16.39
CA LYS A 58 -53.12 1.79 -17.65
C LYS A 58 -53.41 3.31 -17.69
N ALA A 59 -52.46 4.04 -18.28
CA ALA A 59 -52.52 5.35 -18.98
C ALA A 59 -52.82 6.63 -18.15
N PRO A 60 -52.47 7.86 -18.64
CA PRO A 60 -51.95 8.22 -19.97
C PRO A 60 -50.63 9.02 -19.98
N ALA A 61 -50.16 9.29 -21.19
CA ALA A 61 -48.93 10.00 -21.54
C ALA A 61 -48.97 11.50 -21.20
N ALA A 62 -47.84 12.04 -20.72
CA ALA A 62 -47.45 13.44 -20.87
C ALA A 62 -45.93 13.61 -20.75
N THR A 63 -45.34 14.00 -21.88
CA THR A 63 -44.19 14.88 -22.14
C THR A 63 -43.39 15.44 -20.95
N GLY A 64 -42.06 15.30 -20.99
CA GLY A 64 -41.15 16.12 -20.16
C GLY A 64 -39.73 15.55 -20.04
N SER A 65 -38.82 16.02 -20.91
CA SER A 65 -37.38 15.79 -20.78
C SER A 65 -36.85 16.47 -19.52
N GLN A 66 -36.30 15.69 -18.59
CA GLN A 66 -35.53 16.19 -17.45
C GLN A 66 -34.18 15.47 -17.47
N LEU A 67 -33.20 16.09 -18.15
CA LEU A 67 -31.79 15.75 -18.01
C LEU A 67 -31.43 15.87 -16.53
N ASN A 68 -31.19 14.74 -15.88
CA ASN A 68 -30.65 14.66 -14.53
C ASN A 68 -29.24 15.26 -14.54
N LYS A 69 -29.13 16.58 -14.32
CA LYS A 69 -27.86 17.25 -14.05
C LYS A 69 -27.39 16.76 -12.69
N LYS A 70 -26.66 15.64 -12.69
CA LYS A 70 -25.77 15.26 -11.59
C LYS A 70 -24.88 16.48 -11.36
N ALA A 71 -25.07 17.15 -10.22
CA ALA A 71 -24.31 18.34 -9.87
C ALA A 71 -22.82 18.01 -9.92
N THR A 72 -22.14 18.47 -10.96
CA THR A 72 -20.68 18.46 -11.03
C THR A 72 -20.23 19.41 -9.92
N ALA A 73 -19.57 18.86 -8.90
CA ALA A 73 -18.91 19.68 -7.89
C ALA A 73 -18.08 20.76 -8.61
N PRO A 74 -18.01 22.00 -8.08
CA PRO A 74 -17.21 23.06 -8.69
C PRO A 74 -15.82 22.52 -8.96
N ALA A 75 -15.33 22.68 -10.21
CA ALA A 75 -13.95 22.38 -10.53
C ALA A 75 -13.07 23.27 -9.63
N LEU A 76 -12.54 22.67 -8.57
CA LEU A 76 -11.64 23.34 -7.64
C LEU A 76 -10.40 23.77 -8.45
N GLU A 77 -10.20 25.08 -8.60
CA GLU A 77 -9.08 25.62 -9.37
C GLU A 77 -7.73 25.06 -8.88
N GLY A 78 -6.92 24.64 -9.84
CA GLY A 78 -5.60 24.07 -9.59
C GLY A 78 -5.60 22.60 -9.12
N CYS A 79 -6.73 21.90 -9.15
CA CYS A 79 -6.72 20.44 -9.04
C CYS A 79 -6.33 19.79 -10.36
N GLU A 80 -5.58 18.69 -10.27
CA GLU A 80 -5.29 17.80 -11.38
C GLU A 80 -5.63 16.34 -11.02
N GLU A 81 -6.02 15.55 -12.01
CA GLU A 81 -6.27 14.11 -11.83
C GLU A 81 -4.94 13.40 -11.55
N ILE A 82 -4.94 12.51 -10.56
CA ILE A 82 -3.78 11.67 -10.25
C ILE A 82 -3.56 10.67 -11.39
N PHE A 83 -2.43 10.79 -12.09
CA PHE A 83 -2.04 9.86 -13.14
C PHE A 83 -0.93 8.89 -12.72
N LEU A 84 -0.28 9.10 -11.57
CA LEU A 84 0.79 8.23 -11.10
C LEU A 84 0.25 6.82 -10.78
N PRO A 85 0.65 5.76 -11.54
CA PRO A 85 0.02 4.44 -11.45
C PRO A 85 0.06 3.81 -10.05
N MET A 86 1.10 4.07 -9.26
CA MET A 86 1.22 3.55 -7.89
C MET A 86 0.38 4.26 -6.84
N CYS A 87 -0.12 5.46 -7.14
CA CYS A 87 -0.99 6.20 -6.22
C CYS A 87 -2.46 6.17 -6.68
N LYS A 88 -2.70 6.08 -8.00
CA LYS A 88 -4.05 6.01 -8.55
C LYS A 88 -4.80 4.80 -8.00
N GLY A 89 -5.94 5.05 -7.36
CA GLY A 89 -6.77 4.01 -6.72
C GLY A 89 -6.22 3.46 -5.39
N LEU A 90 -5.02 3.85 -4.96
CA LEU A 90 -4.48 3.50 -3.65
C LEU A 90 -5.02 4.41 -2.54
N VAL A 91 -5.09 5.71 -2.83
CA VAL A 91 -5.63 6.73 -1.92
C VAL A 91 -7.12 6.95 -2.19
N PRO A 92 -7.93 7.38 -1.20
CA PRO A 92 -9.38 7.48 -1.31
C PRO A 92 -9.85 8.77 -2.03
N TYR A 93 -9.07 9.26 -3.00
CA TYR A 93 -9.37 10.44 -3.80
C TYR A 93 -8.69 10.34 -5.17
N THR A 94 -9.21 11.09 -6.14
CA THR A 94 -8.76 11.04 -7.53
C THR A 94 -8.02 12.29 -7.99
N HIS A 95 -8.09 13.38 -7.23
CA HIS A 95 -7.49 14.67 -7.58
C HIS A 95 -6.53 15.15 -6.51
N THR A 96 -5.41 15.69 -6.97
CA THR A 96 -4.37 16.31 -6.13
C THR A 96 -4.27 17.80 -6.42
N LYS A 97 -3.68 18.56 -5.51
CA LYS A 97 -3.28 19.95 -5.73
C LYS A 97 -1.80 20.09 -5.39
N LEU A 98 -1.03 20.64 -6.31
CA LEU A 98 0.38 20.96 -6.12
C LEU A 98 0.55 22.49 -5.97
N PRO A 99 1.61 22.97 -5.29
CA PRO A 99 2.75 22.21 -4.78
C PRO A 99 2.44 21.36 -3.53
N ASN A 100 3.20 20.28 -3.35
CA ASN A 100 3.20 19.52 -2.09
C ASN A 100 4.18 20.12 -1.06
N GLN A 101 4.21 19.56 0.15
CA GLN A 101 5.10 20.02 1.24
C GLN A 101 6.60 19.87 0.95
N PHE A 102 6.95 19.20 -0.16
CA PHE A 102 8.32 19.02 -0.64
C PHE A 102 8.64 19.90 -1.85
N ASN A 103 7.78 20.88 -2.16
CA ASN A 103 7.92 21.84 -3.26
C ASN A 103 7.91 21.24 -4.67
N HIS A 104 7.40 20.01 -4.84
CA HIS A 104 7.15 19.51 -6.19
C HIS A 104 5.93 20.22 -6.77
N SER A 105 6.09 20.82 -7.94
CA SER A 105 5.04 21.60 -8.61
C SER A 105 4.30 20.80 -9.68
N THR A 106 4.82 19.62 -10.05
CA THR A 106 4.20 18.73 -11.03
C THR A 106 4.21 17.28 -10.56
N GLN A 107 3.22 16.49 -11.00
CA GLN A 107 3.22 15.04 -10.76
C GLN A 107 4.43 14.33 -11.40
N LEU A 108 5.01 14.89 -12.47
CA LEU A 108 6.22 14.34 -13.09
C LEU A 108 7.46 14.51 -12.19
N GLU A 109 7.59 15.64 -11.50
CA GLU A 109 8.62 15.82 -10.48
C GLU A 109 8.45 14.83 -9.33
N VAL A 110 7.21 14.65 -8.85
CA VAL A 110 6.87 13.62 -7.86
C VAL A 110 7.27 12.23 -8.37
N TYR A 111 6.97 11.92 -9.64
CA TYR A 111 7.33 10.64 -10.25
C TYR A 111 8.83 10.40 -10.21
N ARG A 112 9.62 11.34 -10.72
CA ARG A 112 11.09 11.22 -10.76
C ARG A 112 11.69 11.09 -9.36
N HIS A 113 11.13 11.82 -8.38
CA HIS A 113 11.60 11.76 -7.00
C HIS A 113 11.33 10.40 -6.37
N MET A 114 10.18 9.80 -6.65
CA MET A 114 9.73 8.58 -6.00
C MET A 114 10.06 7.30 -6.78
N GLU A 115 10.48 7.39 -8.05
CA GLU A 115 10.78 6.25 -8.92
C GLU A 115 11.64 5.17 -8.26
N HIS A 116 12.76 5.59 -7.69
CA HIS A 116 13.70 4.71 -6.99
C HIS A 116 13.15 4.23 -5.64
N LEU A 117 12.35 5.05 -4.97
CA LEU A 117 11.72 4.71 -3.69
C LEU A 117 10.63 3.65 -3.87
N TRP A 118 9.91 3.65 -5.00
CA TRP A 118 8.82 2.70 -5.25
C TRP A 118 9.28 1.27 -5.40
N ALA A 119 10.37 1.04 -6.14
CA ALA A 119 10.97 -0.30 -6.25
C ALA A 119 11.25 -0.89 -4.85
N TYR A 120 11.72 -0.04 -3.92
CA TYR A 120 11.91 -0.46 -2.54
C TYR A 120 10.61 -0.62 -1.75
N MET A 121 9.64 0.27 -1.94
CA MET A 121 8.32 0.17 -1.30
C MET A 121 7.53 -1.09 -1.69
N ASP A 122 7.84 -1.69 -2.85
CA ASP A 122 7.27 -2.97 -3.29
C ASP A 122 7.86 -4.17 -2.52
N HIS A 123 9.11 -4.09 -2.05
CA HIS A 123 9.73 -5.07 -1.16
C HIS A 123 9.32 -4.79 0.30
N SER A 124 8.12 -5.28 0.66
CA SER A 124 7.30 -4.70 1.72
C SER A 124 7.80 -4.85 3.17
N CYS A 125 8.04 -3.72 3.83
CA CYS A 125 7.99 -3.60 5.30
C CYS A 125 6.55 -3.35 5.82
N SER A 126 5.72 -2.61 5.08
CA SER A 126 4.30 -2.36 5.41
C SER A 126 3.51 -1.90 4.20
N ARG A 127 2.29 -2.44 4.01
CA ARG A 127 1.36 -1.97 2.96
C ARG A 127 0.96 -0.50 3.13
N ASN A 128 1.10 0.03 4.34
CA ASN A 128 0.76 1.43 4.65
C ASN A 128 1.82 2.42 4.15
N LEU A 129 3.05 1.98 3.83
CA LEU A 129 4.12 2.91 3.44
C LEU A 129 3.77 3.65 2.15
N ARG A 130 3.31 2.93 1.11
CA ARG A 130 2.87 3.55 -0.15
C ARG A 130 1.72 4.52 0.04
N LEU A 131 0.74 4.15 0.88
CA LEU A 131 -0.40 5.02 1.19
C LEU A 131 0.06 6.32 1.86
N VAL A 132 0.95 6.21 2.86
CA VAL A 132 1.54 7.36 3.55
C VAL A 132 2.29 8.25 2.58
N ALA A 133 3.18 7.68 1.76
CA ALA A 133 3.94 8.41 0.78
C ALA A 133 3.02 9.11 -0.25
N CYS A 134 2.09 8.40 -0.87
CA CYS A 134 1.16 9.00 -1.83
C CYS A 134 0.32 10.13 -1.20
N SER A 135 -0.06 10.01 0.08
CA SER A 135 -0.83 11.08 0.76
C SER A 135 -0.02 12.34 1.01
N LEU A 136 1.29 12.22 1.24
CA LEU A 136 2.19 13.35 1.49
C LEU A 136 2.67 14.03 0.20
N TYR A 137 2.92 13.23 -0.84
CA TYR A 137 3.43 13.71 -2.14
C TYR A 137 2.31 14.16 -3.10
N LEU A 138 1.12 13.55 -3.01
CA LEU A 138 -0.05 13.92 -3.81
C LEU A 138 -1.23 14.25 -2.88
N PRO A 139 -1.18 15.36 -2.13
CA PRO A 139 -2.20 15.68 -1.15
C PRO A 139 -3.57 15.86 -1.81
N LYS A 140 -4.63 15.45 -1.11
CA LYS A 140 -6.01 15.57 -1.60
C LYS A 140 -6.31 17.00 -2.03
N CYS A 141 -6.87 17.16 -3.22
CA CYS A 141 -7.34 18.47 -3.65
C CYS A 141 -8.53 18.91 -2.78
N GLN A 142 -8.35 20.01 -2.06
CA GLN A 142 -9.36 20.67 -1.24
C GLN A 142 -9.15 22.17 -1.38
N GLY A 143 -10.21 22.97 -1.24
CA GLY A 143 -10.22 24.41 -1.60
C GLY A 143 -9.14 25.26 -0.93
N LYS A 144 -9.49 25.98 0.15
CA LYS A 144 -8.55 26.85 0.89
C LYS A 144 -7.99 26.21 2.17
N GLN A 145 -8.31 24.93 2.42
CA GLN A 145 -7.88 24.22 3.61
C GLN A 145 -6.44 23.70 3.46
N PRO A 146 -5.64 23.67 4.53
CA PRO A 146 -4.30 23.08 4.51
C PRO A 146 -4.33 21.63 4.02
N PRO A 147 -3.31 21.16 3.27
CA PRO A 147 -3.20 19.77 2.83
C PRO A 147 -3.46 18.77 3.96
N LEU A 148 -4.34 17.80 3.71
CA LEU A 148 -4.58 16.70 4.63
C LEU A 148 -3.51 15.63 4.43
N GLY A 149 -2.77 15.34 5.49
CA GLY A 149 -1.84 14.21 5.54
C GLY A 149 -2.55 12.85 5.60
N PRO A 150 -1.79 11.74 5.57
CA PRO A 150 -2.34 10.41 5.81
C PRO A 150 -2.87 10.33 7.24
N CYS A 151 -3.86 9.47 7.52
CA CYS A 151 -4.34 9.32 8.90
C CYS A 151 -3.19 8.91 9.84
N LYS A 152 -3.01 9.62 10.96
CA LYS A 152 -2.01 9.34 12.01
C LYS A 152 -1.80 7.85 12.33
N ALA A 153 -2.89 7.10 12.54
CA ALA A 153 -2.81 5.66 12.85
C ALA A 153 -2.17 4.86 11.71
N THR A 154 -2.43 5.21 10.46
CA THR A 154 -1.81 4.59 9.27
C THR A 154 -0.34 4.97 9.17
N CYS A 155 0.00 6.25 9.41
CA CYS A 155 1.39 6.71 9.46
C CYS A 155 2.20 5.95 10.52
N VAL A 156 1.72 5.90 11.77
CA VAL A 156 2.43 5.22 12.87
C VAL A 156 2.61 3.72 12.59
N ARG A 157 1.60 3.06 12.00
CA ARG A 157 1.73 1.65 11.59
C ARG A 157 2.78 1.44 10.50
N ALA A 158 2.94 2.40 9.58
CA ALA A 158 4.01 2.37 8.59
C ALA A 158 5.37 2.61 9.26
N LYS A 159 5.48 3.66 10.09
CA LYS A 159 6.71 4.02 10.84
C LYS A 159 7.28 2.83 11.59
N LYS A 160 6.44 2.16 12.39
CA LYS A 160 6.85 1.01 13.23
C LYS A 160 7.56 -0.09 12.45
N LYS A 161 7.19 -0.33 11.19
CA LYS A 161 7.75 -1.42 10.38
C LYS A 161 8.82 -0.95 9.40
N CYS A 162 8.76 0.32 8.98
CA CYS A 162 9.51 0.81 7.83
C CYS A 162 10.59 1.83 8.18
N ALA A 163 10.57 2.45 9.37
CA ALA A 163 11.56 3.47 9.72
C ALA A 163 13.00 2.92 9.69
N GLN A 164 13.23 1.77 10.33
CA GLN A 164 14.57 1.16 10.37
C GLN A 164 15.00 0.64 8.98
N PRO A 165 14.19 -0.14 8.24
CA PRO A 165 14.56 -0.54 6.88
C PRO A 165 14.80 0.63 5.91
N LEU A 166 14.03 1.72 5.99
CA LEU A 166 14.28 2.89 5.12
C LEU A 166 15.62 3.56 5.45
N LYS A 167 16.00 3.61 6.73
CA LYS A 167 17.29 4.12 7.15
C LYS A 167 18.43 3.23 6.66
N ASP A 168 18.33 1.92 6.86
CA ASP A 168 19.44 0.98 6.59
C ASP A 168 19.72 0.80 5.11
N TYR A 169 18.66 0.73 4.28
CA TYR A 169 18.80 0.39 2.86
C TYR A 169 18.71 1.59 1.91
N MET A 170 18.17 2.72 2.37
CA MET A 170 17.98 3.92 1.52
C MET A 170 18.58 5.20 2.12
N ALA A 171 19.18 5.14 3.32
CA ALA A 171 19.63 6.32 4.04
C ALA A 171 18.52 7.38 4.23
N LEU A 172 17.26 6.94 4.31
CA LEU A 172 16.09 7.80 4.47
C LEU A 172 15.63 7.85 5.92
N ASP A 173 15.86 8.99 6.58
CA ASP A 173 15.29 9.27 7.90
C ASP A 173 13.77 9.46 7.83
N TRP A 174 13.04 8.68 8.62
CA TRP A 174 11.57 8.75 8.67
C TRP A 174 11.05 10.16 8.97
N ASP A 175 11.57 10.79 10.02
CA ASP A 175 11.02 12.06 10.54
C ASP A 175 11.22 13.25 9.59
N LYS A 176 12.10 13.15 8.59
CA LYS A 176 12.28 14.18 7.57
C LYS A 176 11.35 14.02 6.37
N LYS A 177 10.80 12.83 6.15
CA LYS A 177 10.08 12.46 4.91
C LYS A 177 8.64 12.00 5.13
N PHE A 178 8.36 11.41 6.29
CA PHE A 178 7.11 10.72 6.60
C PHE A 178 6.60 11.05 8.02
N ASP A 179 6.87 12.25 8.52
CA ASP A 179 6.50 12.62 9.89
C ASP A 179 4.99 12.43 10.16
N CYS A 180 4.68 11.74 11.25
CA CYS A 180 3.32 11.47 11.68
C CYS A 180 2.71 12.60 12.52
N THR A 181 3.43 13.69 12.79
CA THR A 181 2.87 14.87 13.46
C THR A 181 2.00 15.72 12.52
N VAL A 182 2.29 15.68 11.22
CA VAL A 182 1.52 16.33 10.13
C VAL A 182 0.44 15.40 9.55
N SER A 183 0.06 14.35 10.30
CA SER A 183 -0.86 13.24 9.96
C SER A 183 -2.03 13.11 10.92
#